data_AF-A0A7R9MD18-F1
#
_entry.id   AF-A0A7R9MD18-F1
#
_cell.length_a   1.000
_cell.length_b   1.000
_cell.length_c   1.000
_cell.angle_alpha   90.00
_cell.angle_beta   90.00
_cell.angle_gamma   90.00
#
_symmetry.space_group_name_H-M   'P 1'
#
loop_
_entity.id
_entity.type
_entity.pdbx_description
1 polymer ?
#
loop_
_entity_poly.entity_id
_entity_poly.type
_entity_poly.pdbx_seq_one_letter_code
_entity_poly.pdbx_strand_id
1 'polypeptide(L)'
;MKNLLQTVIAMSEQLVEHDALAVVILSHGIKDEIYGTDGKTIAVDTILEFFNNQNCPALINKPKMFFLSACRGSQIDTGIMMPLGLKASSPFGASLGVRPNHVPTWSDIFVYYSTIEGYASLRNTNTGSWFGYELANSLAEFAHREHLHDLITIKVAERLHERISQMNGNSVKQAIETQTKGFVKKNRVHLEYFIGVK
;
A
#
# COMPACT_ATOMS: atom_id res chain seq x y z
N MET A 1 -8.86 16.85 -2.08
CA MET A 1 -7.87 15.83 -2.49
C MET A 1 -7.30 16.05 -3.89
N LYS A 2 -8.11 16.30 -4.94
CA LYS A 2 -7.62 16.50 -6.33
C LYS A 2 -6.51 17.56 -6.47
N ASN A 3 -6.67 18.73 -5.82
CA ASN A 3 -5.65 19.78 -5.85
C ASN A 3 -4.30 19.32 -5.29
N LEU A 4 -4.30 18.52 -4.22
CA LEU A 4 -3.08 17.96 -3.64
C LEU A 4 -2.37 17.03 -4.62
N LEU A 5 -3.12 16.16 -5.31
CA LEU A 5 -2.56 15.25 -6.32
C LEU A 5 -1.96 16.03 -7.49
N GLN A 6 -2.64 17.09 -7.94
CA GLN A 6 -2.13 17.99 -8.97
C GLN A 6 -0.86 18.72 -8.52
N THR A 7 -0.76 19.15 -7.26
CA THR A 7 0.46 19.75 -6.71
C THR A 7 1.63 18.77 -6.77
N VAL A 8 1.44 17.49 -6.43
CA VAL A 8 2.51 16.49 -6.51
C VAL A 8 2.96 16.29 -7.96
N ILE A 9 2.05 16.24 -8.93
CA ILE A 9 2.43 16.11 -10.35
C ILE A 9 3.17 17.36 -10.85
N ALA A 10 2.78 18.55 -10.37
CA ALA A 10 3.44 19.79 -10.73
C ALA A 10 4.90 19.85 -10.24
N MET A 11 5.27 19.03 -9.24
CA MET A 11 6.66 18.85 -8.78
C MET A 11 7.49 17.95 -9.72
N SER A 12 7.25 18.04 -11.04
CA SER A 12 7.81 17.15 -12.06
C SER A 12 9.33 17.09 -12.04
N GLU A 13 10.01 18.24 -11.88
CA GLU A 13 11.49 18.28 -11.81
C GLU A 13 12.02 17.43 -10.65
N GLN A 14 11.42 17.56 -9.46
CA GLN A 14 11.79 16.75 -8.31
C GLN A 14 11.47 15.26 -8.54
N LEU A 15 10.33 14.94 -9.16
CA LEU A 15 9.99 13.56 -9.49
C LEU A 15 10.97 12.92 -10.48
N VAL A 16 11.56 13.70 -11.38
CA VAL A 16 12.60 13.22 -12.32
C VAL A 16 13.89 12.86 -11.58
N GLU A 17 14.23 13.58 -10.52
CA GLU A 17 15.48 13.36 -9.75
C GLU A 17 15.44 12.17 -8.78
N HIS A 18 14.25 11.65 -8.45
CA HIS A 18 14.10 10.54 -7.49
C HIS A 18 13.85 9.20 -8.18
N ASP A 19 14.25 8.09 -7.55
CA ASP A 19 14.12 6.75 -8.14
C ASP A 19 12.72 6.14 -8.00
N ALA A 20 11.88 6.68 -7.12
CA ALA A 20 10.57 6.13 -6.79
C ALA A 20 9.61 7.21 -6.28
N LEU A 21 8.31 6.91 -6.35
CA LEU A 21 7.27 7.66 -5.64
C LEU A 21 6.60 6.77 -4.60
N ALA A 22 6.48 7.27 -3.37
CA ALA A 22 5.64 6.68 -2.33
C ALA A 22 4.57 7.70 -1.91
N VAL A 23 3.30 7.31 -2.02
CA VAL A 23 2.15 8.11 -1.59
C VAL A 23 1.48 7.40 -0.43
N VAL A 24 1.42 8.06 0.73
CA VAL A 24 0.73 7.53 1.92
C VAL A 24 -0.54 8.33 2.13
N ILE A 25 -1.69 7.66 2.11
CA ILE A 25 -3.00 8.29 2.32
C ILE A 25 -3.61 7.74 3.61
N LEU A 26 -3.79 8.64 4.58
CA LEU A 26 -4.43 8.36 5.86
C LEU A 26 -5.77 9.11 5.88
N SER A 27 -6.88 8.40 5.72
CA SER A 27 -8.21 9.03 5.70
C SER A 27 -9.30 8.05 6.08
N HIS A 28 -10.54 8.54 6.17
CA HIS A 28 -11.70 7.68 6.04
C HIS A 28 -11.82 7.18 4.61
N GLY A 29 -12.47 6.03 4.45
CA GLY A 29 -12.76 5.45 3.15
C GLY A 29 -13.98 4.55 3.20
N ILE A 30 -14.46 4.22 2.02
CA ILE A 30 -15.48 3.22 1.76
C ILE A 30 -15.11 2.57 0.44
N LYS A 31 -15.32 1.26 0.28
CA LYS A 31 -15.04 0.45 -0.93
C LYS A 31 -14.35 1.21 -2.08
N ASP A 32 -13.02 1.11 -2.14
CA ASP A 32 -12.16 1.70 -3.19
C ASP A 32 -12.33 3.21 -3.43
N GLU A 33 -12.82 3.92 -2.44
CA GLU A 33 -12.91 5.37 -2.40
C GLU A 33 -12.34 5.94 -1.10
N ILE A 34 -11.76 7.13 -1.22
CA ILE A 34 -11.13 7.85 -0.11
C ILE A 34 -11.84 9.19 0.10
N TYR A 35 -12.16 9.50 1.36
CA TYR A 35 -12.72 10.80 1.72
C TYR A 35 -11.65 11.90 1.68
N GLY A 36 -12.01 13.03 1.10
CA GLY A 36 -11.35 14.31 1.31
C GLY A 36 -11.86 15.01 2.55
N THR A 37 -11.14 16.05 2.97
CA THR A 37 -11.54 16.94 4.07
C THR A 37 -12.80 17.76 3.76
N ASP A 38 -13.20 17.82 2.49
CA ASP A 38 -14.45 18.40 2.00
C ASP A 38 -15.64 17.45 2.13
N GLY A 39 -15.45 16.26 2.71
CA GLY A 39 -16.47 15.22 2.87
C GLY A 39 -16.82 14.48 1.59
N LYS A 40 -16.22 14.84 0.45
CA LYS A 40 -16.41 14.17 -0.84
C LYS A 40 -15.45 13.00 -0.97
N THR A 41 -15.84 11.98 -1.72
CA THR A 41 -14.98 10.84 -2.02
C THR A 41 -14.26 11.00 -3.37
N ILE A 42 -13.15 10.30 -3.51
CA ILE A 42 -12.45 10.09 -4.78
C ILE A 42 -12.10 8.61 -4.89
N ALA A 43 -12.39 8.01 -6.04
CA ALA A 43 -12.05 6.63 -6.32
C ALA A 43 -10.53 6.44 -6.33
N VAL A 44 -10.05 5.33 -5.77
CA VAL A 44 -8.64 4.96 -5.74
C VAL A 44 -8.09 4.90 -7.17
N ASP A 45 -8.81 4.30 -8.11
CA ASP A 45 -8.40 4.26 -9.52
C ASP A 45 -8.20 5.66 -10.12
N THR A 46 -9.04 6.65 -9.76
CA THR A 46 -8.83 8.05 -10.16
C THR A 46 -7.54 8.60 -9.56
N ILE A 47 -7.21 8.29 -8.31
CA ILE A 47 -5.93 8.68 -7.69
C ILE A 47 -4.76 8.04 -8.45
N LEU A 48 -4.84 6.75 -8.78
CA LEU A 48 -3.76 6.05 -9.49
C LEU A 48 -3.59 6.58 -10.92
N GLU A 49 -4.68 6.96 -11.59
CA GLU A 49 -4.69 7.52 -12.94
C GLU A 49 -3.83 8.79 -13.04
N PHE A 50 -3.84 9.64 -12.01
CA PHE A 50 -2.97 10.82 -11.93
C PHE A 50 -1.48 10.48 -12.09
N PHE A 51 -1.05 9.28 -11.71
CA PHE A 51 0.36 8.86 -11.71
C PHE A 51 0.67 7.78 -12.75
N ASN A 52 -0.25 7.46 -13.66
CA ASN A 52 0.03 6.54 -14.75
C ASN A 52 1.06 7.14 -15.74
N ASN A 53 1.60 6.34 -16.65
CA ASN A 53 2.68 6.78 -17.54
C ASN A 53 2.25 7.89 -18.52
N GLN A 54 0.95 8.03 -18.78
CA GLN A 54 0.40 9.08 -19.63
C GLN A 54 0.28 10.41 -18.89
N ASN A 55 -0.18 10.39 -17.63
CA ASN A 55 -0.48 11.59 -16.85
C ASN A 55 0.71 12.06 -15.99
N CYS A 56 1.68 11.19 -15.71
CA CYS A 56 2.92 11.55 -15.02
C CYS A 56 4.16 10.93 -15.70
N PRO A 57 4.60 11.46 -16.86
CA PRO A 57 5.76 10.95 -17.59
C PRO A 57 7.07 10.95 -16.78
N ALA A 58 7.20 11.84 -15.80
CA ALA A 58 8.35 11.92 -14.88
C ALA A 58 8.60 10.61 -14.10
N LEU A 59 7.58 9.75 -13.98
CA LEU A 59 7.63 8.48 -13.24
C LEU A 59 7.66 7.24 -14.16
N ILE A 60 7.83 7.40 -15.47
CA ILE A 60 7.97 6.26 -16.39
C ILE A 60 9.17 5.40 -15.95
N ASN A 61 8.97 4.08 -15.88
CA ASN A 61 9.94 3.09 -15.39
C ASN A 61 10.35 3.21 -13.91
N LYS A 62 9.69 4.08 -13.12
CA LYS A 62 9.91 4.23 -11.67
C LYS A 62 8.78 3.58 -10.88
N PRO A 63 9.06 2.85 -9.77
CA PRO A 63 8.03 2.31 -8.91
C PRO A 63 7.19 3.42 -8.28
N LYS A 64 5.87 3.22 -8.32
CA LYS A 64 4.83 4.12 -7.81
C LYS A 64 4.03 3.35 -6.76
N MET A 65 4.23 3.67 -5.50
CA MET A 65 3.73 2.89 -4.37
C MET A 65 2.70 3.68 -3.59
N PHE A 66 1.52 3.11 -3.39
CA PHE A 66 0.41 3.74 -2.71
C PHE A 66 0.08 2.95 -1.45
N PHE A 67 0.17 3.60 -0.30
CA PHE A 67 -0.14 3.02 1.01
C PHE A 67 -1.44 3.61 1.51
N LEU A 68 -2.50 2.83 1.48
CA LEU A 68 -3.87 3.30 1.71
C LEU A 68 -4.36 2.81 3.07
N SER A 69 -4.21 3.68 4.08
CA SER A 69 -4.76 3.48 5.42
C SER A 69 -6.15 4.11 5.50
N ALA A 70 -7.13 3.44 4.92
CA ALA A 70 -8.53 3.79 4.95
C ALA A 70 -9.40 2.53 5.02
N CYS A 71 -10.61 2.63 5.58
CA CYS A 71 -11.58 1.54 5.55
C CYS A 71 -12.00 1.24 4.10
N ARG A 72 -12.33 -0.02 3.82
CA ARG A 72 -12.93 -0.44 2.54
C ARG A 72 -14.33 -1.04 2.72
N GLY A 73 -14.88 -0.87 3.91
CA GLY A 73 -16.23 -1.23 4.32
C GLY A 73 -16.35 -1.15 5.83
N SER A 74 -17.44 -1.70 6.37
CA SER A 74 -17.77 -1.64 7.80
C SER A 74 -17.70 -2.98 8.51
N GLN A 75 -17.36 -4.07 7.79
CA GLN A 75 -17.25 -5.39 8.42
C GLN A 75 -16.06 -5.43 9.37
N ILE A 76 -16.25 -6.08 10.52
CA ILE A 76 -15.20 -6.31 11.49
C ILE A 76 -14.78 -7.77 11.37
N ASP A 77 -13.51 -8.00 11.06
CA ASP A 77 -12.96 -9.34 11.04
C ASP A 77 -12.79 -9.82 12.48
N THR A 78 -13.51 -10.89 12.84
CA THR A 78 -13.43 -11.50 14.17
C THR A 78 -12.45 -12.69 14.22
N GLY A 79 -11.83 -12.99 13.08
CA GLY A 79 -11.00 -14.16 12.87
C GLY A 79 -11.79 -15.47 12.92
N ILE A 80 -11.06 -16.56 12.73
CA ILE A 80 -11.56 -17.90 12.99
C ILE A 80 -10.55 -18.65 13.85
N MET A 81 -11.02 -19.62 14.64
CA MET A 81 -10.11 -20.57 15.26
C MET A 81 -9.50 -21.46 14.18
N MET A 82 -8.17 -21.57 14.17
CA MET A 82 -7.45 -22.47 13.27
C MET A 82 -7.85 -23.93 13.57
N PRO A 83 -8.32 -24.70 12.58
CA PRO A 83 -8.43 -26.16 12.72
C PRO A 83 -7.04 -26.76 12.98
N LEU A 84 -6.96 -27.74 13.90
CA LEU A 84 -5.71 -28.43 14.22
C LEU A 84 -5.09 -29.07 12.97
N GLY A 85 -3.84 -28.70 12.64
CA GLY A 85 -2.99 -29.45 11.71
C GLY A 85 -2.75 -28.89 10.29
N LEU A 86 -3.23 -27.68 9.94
CA LEU A 86 -2.90 -27.07 8.64
C LEU A 86 -1.57 -26.32 8.65
N LYS A 87 -0.63 -26.74 7.80
CA LYS A 87 0.57 -25.98 7.43
C LYS A 87 0.42 -25.48 5.99
N ALA A 88 0.63 -24.18 5.77
CA ALA A 88 0.67 -23.61 4.43
C ALA A 88 2.02 -23.89 3.77
N SER A 89 1.99 -24.29 2.49
CA SER A 89 3.16 -24.39 1.62
C SER A 89 3.12 -23.26 0.59
N SER A 90 4.29 -22.69 0.26
CA SER A 90 4.45 -21.64 -0.76
C SER A 90 5.53 -22.04 -1.74
N PRO A 91 5.30 -21.83 -3.05
CA PRO A 91 6.39 -21.35 -3.89
C PRO A 91 5.94 -20.31 -4.92
N PHE A 92 6.77 -19.28 -5.17
CA PHE A 92 6.67 -18.49 -6.40
C PHE A 92 8.04 -18.05 -6.94
N GLY A 93 8.40 -18.59 -8.12
CA GLY A 93 9.54 -18.18 -8.93
C GLY A 93 9.21 -16.98 -9.82
N ALA A 94 10.23 -16.26 -10.29
CA ALA A 94 10.07 -15.10 -11.17
C ALA A 94 10.81 -15.29 -12.50
N SER A 95 10.27 -14.68 -13.55
CA SER A 95 10.91 -14.56 -14.87
C SER A 95 11.34 -13.11 -15.14
N LEU A 96 12.40 -12.96 -15.94
CA LEU A 96 12.95 -11.69 -16.43
C LEU A 96 12.49 -11.47 -17.88
N GLY A 97 11.96 -10.29 -18.18
CA GLY A 97 11.52 -9.90 -19.52
C GLY A 97 12.30 -8.71 -20.11
N VAL A 98 12.55 -8.79 -21.41
CA VAL A 98 13.19 -7.79 -22.28
C VAL A 98 12.35 -6.50 -22.36
N ARG A 99 12.99 -5.33 -22.45
CA ARG A 99 12.33 -4.02 -22.52
C ARG A 99 11.93 -3.68 -23.98
N PRO A 100 10.63 -3.54 -24.32
CA PRO A 100 10.19 -3.01 -25.60
C PRO A 100 10.32 -1.47 -25.67
N ASN A 101 10.34 -0.90 -26.88
CA ASN A 101 10.40 0.55 -27.17
C ASN A 101 9.09 1.32 -26.84
N HIS A 102 8.08 0.64 -26.29
CA HIS A 102 6.82 1.22 -25.84
C HIS A 102 6.47 0.69 -24.45
N VAL A 103 6.13 1.59 -23.52
CA VAL A 103 5.67 1.23 -22.17
C VAL A 103 4.13 1.27 -22.13
N PRO A 104 3.45 0.37 -21.40
CA PRO A 104 2.00 0.43 -21.25
C PRO A 104 1.58 1.66 -20.45
N THR A 105 0.33 2.13 -20.60
CA THR A 105 -0.20 3.26 -19.82
C THR A 105 -0.09 3.01 -18.31
N TRP A 106 -0.27 1.76 -17.89
CA TRP A 106 -0.21 1.33 -16.50
C TRP A 106 0.98 0.38 -16.31
N SER A 107 2.02 0.83 -15.60
CA SER A 107 3.12 -0.01 -15.13
C SER A 107 3.67 0.47 -13.80
N ASP A 108 4.36 -0.44 -13.11
CA ASP A 108 5.15 -0.15 -11.91
C ASP A 108 4.31 0.48 -10.77
N ILE A 109 3.00 0.22 -10.72
CA ILE A 109 2.10 0.70 -9.66
C ILE A 109 1.84 -0.43 -8.67
N PHE A 110 2.10 -0.15 -7.40
CA PHE A 110 1.77 -0.99 -6.26
C PHE A 110 0.79 -0.28 -5.36
N VAL A 111 -0.25 -0.98 -4.94
CA VAL A 111 -1.24 -0.48 -3.98
C VAL A 111 -1.28 -1.43 -2.80
N TYR A 112 -1.02 -0.89 -1.62
CA TYR A 112 -1.01 -1.58 -0.35
C TYR A 112 -2.19 -1.05 0.47
N TYR A 113 -3.27 -1.82 0.52
CA TYR A 113 -4.44 -1.50 1.33
C TYR A 113 -4.24 -2.01 2.75
N SER A 114 -4.54 -1.15 3.72
CA SER A 114 -4.51 -1.54 5.13
C SER A 114 -5.51 -2.64 5.50
N THR A 115 -6.56 -2.84 4.70
CA THR A 115 -7.59 -3.86 4.91
C THR A 115 -8.07 -4.43 3.58
N ILE A 116 -8.56 -5.67 3.59
CA ILE A 116 -9.30 -6.28 2.48
C ILE A 116 -10.63 -5.57 2.21
N GLU A 117 -11.14 -5.69 0.99
CA GLU A 117 -12.42 -5.09 0.57
C GLU A 117 -13.57 -5.51 1.50
N GLY A 118 -14.44 -4.56 1.87
CA GLY A 118 -15.61 -4.81 2.72
C GLY A 118 -15.34 -4.66 4.22
N TYR A 119 -14.07 -4.62 4.64
CA TYR A 119 -13.69 -4.59 6.05
C TYR A 119 -13.19 -3.21 6.51
N ALA A 120 -13.28 -2.99 7.82
CA ALA A 120 -12.79 -1.79 8.48
C ALA A 120 -11.26 -1.85 8.67
N SER A 121 -10.60 -0.69 8.55
CA SER A 121 -9.20 -0.53 8.92
C SER A 121 -9.13 -0.08 10.38
N LEU A 122 -8.47 -0.87 11.23
CA LEU A 122 -8.43 -0.67 12.69
C LEU A 122 -7.38 0.35 13.09
N ARG A 123 -7.74 1.15 14.10
CA ARG A 123 -6.89 2.18 14.70
C ARG A 123 -6.97 2.14 16.21
N ASN A 124 -5.83 2.36 16.86
CA ASN A 124 -5.74 2.66 18.27
C ASN A 124 -5.56 4.18 18.47
N THR A 125 -6.18 4.73 19.51
CA THR A 125 -6.11 6.16 19.82
C THR A 125 -4.70 6.62 20.20
N ASN A 126 -3.91 5.75 20.83
CA ASN A 126 -2.56 6.06 21.30
C ASN A 126 -1.48 5.72 20.26
N THR A 127 -1.61 4.61 19.54
CA THR A 127 -0.55 4.12 18.62
C THR A 127 -0.83 4.38 17.14
N GLY A 128 -1.98 4.94 16.78
CA GLY A 128 -2.36 5.16 15.38
C GLY A 128 -2.94 3.92 14.70
N SER A 129 -3.00 3.92 13.37
CA SER A 129 -3.54 2.79 12.60
C SER A 129 -2.65 1.56 12.77
N TRP A 130 -3.25 0.37 12.84
CA TRP A 130 -2.46 -0.86 13.00
C TRP A 130 -1.51 -1.06 11.82
N PHE A 131 -2.01 -0.85 10.61
CA PHE A 131 -1.22 -0.94 9.40
C PHE A 131 -0.06 0.07 9.38
N GLY A 132 -0.32 1.34 9.69
CA GLY A 132 0.72 2.37 9.70
C GLY A 132 1.80 2.09 10.74
N TYR A 133 1.39 1.61 11.92
CA TYR A 133 2.31 1.22 12.99
C TYR A 133 3.21 0.04 12.58
N GLU A 134 2.62 -1.05 12.07
CA GLU A 134 3.40 -2.22 11.66
C GLU A 134 4.25 -1.95 10.41
N LEU A 135 3.77 -1.11 9.49
CA LEU A 135 4.54 -0.64 8.35
C LEU A 135 5.78 0.13 8.80
N ALA A 136 5.62 1.13 9.67
CA ALA A 136 6.73 1.95 10.15
C ALA A 136 7.78 1.11 10.89
N ASN A 137 7.35 0.22 11.79
CA ASN A 137 8.26 -0.66 12.52
C ASN A 137 8.98 -1.65 11.61
N SER A 138 8.27 -2.23 10.64
CA SER A 138 8.88 -3.19 9.72
C SER A 138 9.86 -2.50 8.77
N LEU A 139 9.55 -1.29 8.32
CA LEU A 139 10.49 -0.48 7.54
C LEU A 139 11.74 -0.15 8.35
N ALA A 140 11.60 0.36 9.57
CA ALA A 140 12.73 0.71 10.42
C ALA A 140 13.66 -0.49 10.67
N GLU A 141 13.07 -1.68 10.82
CA GLU A 141 13.84 -2.88 11.16
C GLU A 141 14.40 -3.62 9.94
N PHE A 142 13.68 -3.69 8.82
CA PHE A 142 13.98 -4.61 7.72
C PHE A 142 14.30 -3.92 6.38
N ALA A 143 14.02 -2.63 6.20
CA ALA A 143 14.13 -1.97 4.89
C ALA A 143 15.53 -1.98 4.27
N HIS A 144 16.57 -2.11 5.10
CA HIS A 144 17.97 -2.17 4.65
C HIS A 144 18.40 -3.57 4.15
N ARG A 145 17.55 -4.60 4.28
CA ARG A 145 17.89 -5.99 3.93
C ARG A 145 16.82 -6.74 3.15
N GLU A 146 15.54 -6.34 3.28
CA GLU A 146 14.41 -6.97 2.60
C GLU A 146 13.92 -6.11 1.43
N HIS A 147 13.34 -6.74 0.41
CA HIS A 147 12.63 -6.01 -0.64
C HIS A 147 11.32 -5.46 -0.09
N LEU A 148 11.02 -4.20 -0.38
CA LEU A 148 9.85 -3.52 0.18
C LEU A 148 8.53 -4.31 -0.05
N HIS A 149 8.33 -4.91 -1.22
CA HIS A 149 7.15 -5.73 -1.47
C HIS A 149 7.08 -6.96 -0.56
N ASP A 150 8.20 -7.65 -0.36
CA ASP A 150 8.29 -8.82 0.53
C ASP A 150 8.16 -8.40 2.00
N LEU A 151 8.78 -7.28 2.38
CA LEU A 151 8.64 -6.68 3.71
C LEU A 151 7.17 -6.41 4.03
N ILE A 152 6.39 -5.87 3.09
CA ILE A 152 4.97 -5.59 3.32
C ILE A 152 4.13 -6.87 3.29
N THR A 153 4.29 -7.70 2.25
CA THR A 153 3.45 -8.89 2.05
C THR A 153 3.77 -10.02 3.02
N ILE A 154 4.96 -10.03 3.61
CA ILE A 154 5.39 -11.03 4.60
C ILE A 154 5.42 -10.38 5.98
N LYS A 155 6.33 -9.45 6.26
CA LYS A 155 6.58 -8.97 7.64
C LYS A 155 5.42 -8.15 8.21
N VAL A 156 4.89 -7.19 7.44
CA VAL A 156 3.75 -6.39 7.90
C VAL A 156 2.49 -7.26 8.02
N ALA A 157 2.25 -8.15 7.07
CA ALA A 157 1.14 -9.09 7.11
C ALA A 157 1.22 -10.02 8.33
N GLU A 158 2.38 -10.65 8.57
CA GLU A 158 2.63 -11.51 9.75
C GLU A 158 2.32 -10.77 11.05
N ARG A 159 2.88 -9.57 11.24
CA ARG A 159 2.66 -8.75 12.45
C ARG A 159 1.20 -8.36 12.63
N LEU A 160 0.48 -8.00 11.56
CA LEU A 160 -0.95 -7.70 11.64
C LEU A 160 -1.78 -8.93 11.95
N HIS A 161 -1.42 -10.09 11.39
CA HIS A 161 -2.08 -11.36 11.68
C HIS A 161 -1.81 -11.84 13.11
N GLU A 162 -0.75 -11.39 13.77
CA GLU A 162 -0.51 -11.67 15.20
C GLU A 162 -1.29 -10.73 16.12
N ARG A 163 -1.63 -9.52 15.66
CA ARG A 163 -2.42 -8.58 16.47
C ARG A 163 -3.81 -9.11 16.77
N ILE A 164 -4.22 -8.96 18.03
CA ILE A 164 -5.56 -9.22 18.52
C ILE A 164 -5.94 -8.07 19.44
N SER A 165 -7.16 -7.56 19.29
CA SER A 165 -7.78 -6.66 20.26
C SER A 165 -9.21 -7.11 20.54
N GLN A 166 -9.85 -6.50 21.53
CA GLN A 166 -11.25 -6.75 21.86
C GLN A 166 -12.10 -5.55 21.44
N MET A 167 -13.23 -5.80 20.77
CA MET A 167 -14.25 -4.80 20.44
C MET A 167 -15.62 -5.42 20.71
N ASN A 168 -16.41 -4.80 21.59
CA ASN A 168 -17.74 -5.27 21.99
C ASN A 168 -17.76 -6.75 22.44
N GLY A 169 -16.71 -7.21 23.14
CA GLY A 169 -16.59 -8.58 23.63
C GLY A 169 -16.13 -9.61 22.60
N ASN A 170 -15.85 -9.20 21.36
CA ASN A 170 -15.30 -10.06 20.32
C ASN A 170 -13.84 -9.72 20.03
N SER A 171 -13.04 -10.74 19.77
CA SER A 171 -11.71 -10.57 19.19
C SER A 171 -11.83 -9.90 17.82
N VAL A 172 -10.93 -8.97 17.51
CA VAL A 172 -10.83 -8.33 16.20
C VAL A 172 -9.46 -8.55 15.57
N LYS A 173 -9.47 -8.75 14.25
CA LYS A 173 -8.32 -9.04 13.39
C LYS A 173 -8.31 -8.06 12.21
N GLN A 174 -7.20 -8.03 11.49
CA GLN A 174 -7.07 -7.25 10.27
C GLN A 174 -6.09 -7.94 9.32
N ALA A 175 -6.49 -8.10 8.07
CA ALA A 175 -5.66 -8.62 6.98
C ALA A 175 -5.49 -7.54 5.91
N ILE A 176 -4.27 -7.39 5.39
CA ILE A 176 -3.98 -6.42 4.32
C ILE A 176 -4.31 -7.01 2.95
N GLU A 177 -4.47 -6.13 1.96
CA GLU A 177 -4.58 -6.53 0.55
C GLU A 177 -3.55 -5.76 -0.28
N THR A 178 -2.98 -6.43 -1.27
CA THR A 178 -2.05 -5.81 -2.21
C THR A 178 -2.52 -5.97 -3.64
N GLN A 179 -2.41 -4.92 -4.43
CA GLN A 179 -2.72 -4.91 -5.86
C GLN A 179 -1.53 -4.35 -6.64
N THR A 180 -1.26 -4.94 -7.80
CA THR A 180 -0.22 -4.46 -8.73
C THR A 180 -0.80 -4.18 -10.10
N LYS A 181 -0.39 -3.09 -10.75
CA LYS A 181 -0.73 -2.81 -12.16
C LYS A 181 0.55 -2.75 -13.01
N GLY A 182 0.64 -3.66 -13.98
CA GLY A 182 1.72 -3.71 -14.98
C GLY A 182 3.13 -3.92 -14.39
N PHE A 183 3.25 -4.73 -13.34
CA PHE A 183 4.53 -5.06 -12.73
C PHE A 183 5.24 -6.20 -13.49
N VAL A 184 6.47 -5.96 -13.96
CA VAL A 184 7.19 -6.90 -14.85
C VAL A 184 8.59 -7.27 -14.37
N LYS A 185 9.06 -6.74 -13.23
CA LYS A 185 10.44 -6.93 -12.76
C LYS A 185 10.48 -7.18 -11.27
N LYS A 186 11.04 -8.31 -10.81
CA LYS A 186 11.53 -8.44 -9.43
C LYS A 186 12.65 -7.41 -9.21
N ASN A 187 12.33 -6.19 -8.79
CA ASN A 187 13.37 -5.23 -8.41
C ASN A 187 13.25 -4.81 -6.95
N ARG A 188 14.42 -4.91 -6.34
CA ARG A 188 14.78 -4.51 -4.99
C ARG A 188 14.56 -3.01 -4.88
N VAL A 189 13.51 -2.59 -4.19
CA VAL A 189 13.53 -1.25 -3.60
C VAL A 189 14.49 -1.35 -2.41
N HIS A 190 15.77 -1.05 -2.65
CA HIS A 190 16.69 -0.73 -1.56
C HIS A 190 16.29 0.68 -1.13
N LEU A 191 15.61 0.80 0.01
CA LEU A 191 15.24 2.10 0.55
C LEU A 191 16.50 2.76 1.12
N GLU A 192 17.19 3.53 0.30
CA GLU A 192 18.12 4.53 0.81
C GLU A 192 17.33 5.83 1.02
N TYR A 193 16.98 6.08 2.28
CA TYR A 193 16.44 7.32 2.86
C TYR A 193 15.03 7.78 2.42
N PHE A 194 14.07 7.69 3.35
CA PHE A 194 12.84 8.47 3.33
C PHE A 194 13.11 9.86 3.94
N ILE A 195 12.95 10.94 3.16
CA ILE A 195 12.76 12.29 3.69
C ILE A 195 11.25 12.58 3.63
N GLY A 196 10.58 12.50 4.78
CA GLY A 196 9.19 12.92 4.91
C GLY A 196 9.10 14.44 4.86
N VAL A 197 8.31 14.98 3.92
CA VAL A 197 7.88 16.37 3.96
C VAL A 197 6.63 16.43 4.83
N LYS A 198 6.67 17.29 5.86
CA LYS A 198 5.59 17.55 6.82
C LYS A 198 4.37 18.19 6.19
#